data_AF-A5BWL3-F1
#
_entry.id   AF-A5BWL3-F1
#
_cell.length_a   1.000
_cell.length_b   1.000
_cell.length_c   1.000
_cell.angle_alpha   90.00
_cell.angle_beta   90.00
_cell.angle_gamma   90.00
#
_symmetry.space_group_name_H-M   'P 1'
#
loop_
_entity.id
_entity.type
_entity.pdbx_description
1 polymer ?
#
loop_
_entity_poly.entity_id
_entity_poly.type
_entity_poly.pdbx_seq_one_letter_code
_entity_poly.pdbx_strand_id
1 'polypeptide(L)'
;MQAATALVDTDTPYAEVEVMNMCMPLLSPASGIIQFKMSEGQAMQAGELIARLDLDDPSAVRKAEPFHGSFPILGPPHCYFWENSSEMCGKHKCGSDDPYRLRPQH
;
A
#
# COMPACT_ATOMS: atom_id res chain seq x y z
N MET A 1 -11.38 3.30 -30.93
CA MET A 1 -11.70 3.19 -29.49
C MET A 1 -11.87 4.59 -28.96
N GLN A 2 -13.10 5.07 -28.84
CA GLN A 2 -13.38 6.33 -28.15
C GLN A 2 -13.23 6.06 -26.65
N ALA A 3 -12.28 6.72 -26.01
CA ALA A 3 -12.25 6.75 -24.56
C ALA A 3 -13.52 7.48 -24.10
N ALA A 4 -14.43 6.77 -23.44
CA ALA A 4 -15.57 7.41 -22.81
C ALA A 4 -15.03 8.33 -21.70
N THR A 5 -15.34 9.62 -21.80
CA THR A 5 -15.01 10.63 -20.79
C THR A 5 -16.30 11.08 -20.13
N ALA A 6 -16.37 11.01 -18.80
CA ALA A 6 -17.55 11.41 -18.03
C ALA A 6 -17.17 12.34 -16.87
N LEU A 7 -18.10 13.19 -16.45
CA LEU A 7 -17.95 13.99 -15.23
C LEU A 7 -18.43 13.17 -14.04
N VAL A 8 -17.69 13.23 -12.93
CA VAL A 8 -17.99 12.49 -11.71
C VAL A 8 -17.82 13.41 -10.50
N ASP A 9 -18.68 13.25 -9.49
CA ASP A 9 -18.58 13.95 -8.22
C ASP A 9 -17.87 13.10 -7.16
N THR A 10 -17.37 13.71 -6.10
CA THR A 10 -16.77 13.01 -4.96
C THR A 10 -17.76 12.01 -4.33
N ASP A 11 -17.26 10.84 -3.94
CA ASP A 11 -18.03 9.74 -3.33
C ASP A 11 -19.17 9.17 -4.20
N THR A 12 -19.17 9.48 -5.51
CA THR A 12 -20.15 8.89 -6.45
C THR A 12 -19.60 7.64 -7.14
N PRO A 13 -20.43 6.61 -7.35
CA PRO A 13 -20.02 5.39 -8.03
C PRO A 13 -19.79 5.66 -9.53
N TYR A 14 -18.61 5.31 -10.04
CA TYR A 14 -18.26 5.50 -11.47
C TYR A 14 -18.10 4.21 -12.25
N ALA A 15 -17.91 3.09 -11.57
CA ALA A 15 -17.77 1.76 -12.15
C ALA A 15 -18.19 0.70 -11.13
N GLU A 16 -18.55 -0.49 -11.62
CA GLU A 16 -18.81 -1.66 -10.79
C GLU A 16 -17.84 -2.76 -11.16
N VAL A 17 -17.27 -3.42 -10.17
CA VAL A 17 -16.38 -4.57 -10.38
C VAL A 17 -17.05 -5.83 -9.88
N GLU A 18 -16.98 -6.88 -10.70
CA GLU A 18 -17.45 -8.21 -10.33
C GLU A 18 -16.28 -9.03 -9.76
N VAL A 19 -16.37 -9.37 -8.48
CA VAL A 19 -15.37 -10.18 -7.77
C VAL A 19 -16.07 -11.39 -7.18
N MET A 20 -15.71 -12.59 -7.62
CA MET A 20 -16.29 -13.84 -7.12
C MET A 20 -17.84 -13.83 -7.11
N ASN A 21 -18.46 -13.35 -8.20
CA ASN A 21 -19.91 -13.12 -8.35
C ASN A 21 -20.51 -12.05 -7.42
N MET A 22 -19.70 -11.19 -6.82
CA MET A 22 -20.14 -10.03 -6.04
C MET A 22 -19.84 -8.75 -6.80
N CYS A 23 -20.86 -7.92 -7.03
CA CYS A 23 -20.70 -6.59 -7.59
C CYS A 23 -20.31 -5.62 -6.48
N MET A 24 -19.19 -4.91 -6.64
CA MET A 24 -18.72 -3.87 -5.73
C MET A 24 -18.63 -2.54 -6.49
N PRO A 25 -19.30 -1.47 -6.03
CA PRO A 25 -19.19 -0.16 -6.64
C PRO A 25 -17.86 0.49 -6.28
N LEU A 26 -17.21 1.08 -7.29
CA LEU A 26 -16.02 1.91 -7.12
C LEU A 26 -16.44 3.36 -7.01
N LEU A 27 -16.13 3.98 -5.87
CA LEU A 27 -16.44 5.38 -5.59
C LEU A 27 -15.29 6.29 -6.01
N SER A 28 -15.62 7.45 -6.57
CA SER A 28 -14.62 8.45 -6.95
C SER A 28 -14.05 9.13 -5.70
N PRO A 29 -12.71 9.25 -5.57
CA PRO A 29 -12.10 9.91 -4.42
C PRO A 29 -12.26 11.44 -4.44
N ALA A 30 -12.60 12.03 -5.59
CA ALA A 30 -12.77 13.46 -5.77
C ALA A 30 -13.58 13.77 -7.04
N SER A 31 -14.03 15.01 -7.20
CA SER A 31 -14.75 15.46 -8.39
C SER A 31 -13.83 15.76 -9.56
N GLY A 32 -14.28 15.47 -10.78
CA GLY A 32 -13.54 15.78 -12.00
C GLY A 32 -14.00 14.99 -13.22
N ILE A 33 -13.10 14.87 -14.19
CA ILE A 33 -13.33 14.16 -15.46
C ILE A 33 -12.64 12.80 -15.40
N ILE A 34 -13.42 11.73 -15.49
CA ILE A 34 -12.91 10.36 -15.57
C ILE A 34 -12.71 9.92 -17.02
N GLN A 35 -11.56 9.30 -17.29
CA GLN A 35 -11.19 8.72 -18.58
C GLN A 35 -10.97 7.22 -18.43
N PHE A 36 -11.87 6.41 -18.97
CA PHE A 36 -11.74 4.94 -18.89
C PHE A 36 -10.62 4.43 -19.80
N LYS A 37 -9.77 3.56 -19.24
CA LYS A 37 -8.70 2.86 -19.98
C LYS A 37 -9.06 1.43 -20.32
N MET A 38 -9.90 0.81 -19.51
CA MET A 38 -10.42 -0.53 -19.76
C MET A 38 -11.79 -0.50 -20.43
N SER A 39 -12.11 -1.57 -21.14
CA SER A 39 -13.43 -1.79 -21.71
C SER A 39 -14.30 -2.57 -20.72
N GLU A 40 -15.61 -2.41 -20.84
CA GLU A 40 -16.60 -3.16 -20.04
C GLU A 40 -16.38 -4.68 -20.20
N GLY A 41 -16.43 -5.42 -19.08
CA GLY A 41 -16.27 -6.87 -19.05
C GLY A 41 -14.84 -7.39 -19.24
N GLN A 42 -13.84 -6.51 -19.35
CA GLN A 42 -12.44 -6.94 -19.38
C GLN A 42 -12.03 -7.52 -18.01
N ALA A 43 -11.29 -8.64 -18.01
CA ALA A 43 -10.70 -9.17 -16.79
C ALA A 43 -9.65 -8.19 -16.22
N MET A 44 -9.66 -8.03 -14.90
CA MET A 44 -8.81 -7.07 -14.20
C MET A 44 -7.94 -7.78 -13.16
N GLN A 45 -6.74 -7.24 -12.91
CA GLN A 45 -5.86 -7.68 -11.83
C GLN A 45 -5.71 -6.62 -10.74
N ALA A 46 -5.26 -7.04 -9.55
CA ALA A 46 -4.98 -6.13 -8.47
C ALA A 46 -3.86 -5.14 -8.86
N GLY A 47 -4.13 -3.85 -8.71
CA GLY A 47 -3.18 -2.77 -9.06
C GLY A 47 -3.19 -2.37 -10.54
N GLU A 48 -4.10 -2.90 -11.35
CA GLU A 48 -4.20 -2.53 -12.77
C GLU A 48 -4.89 -1.16 -12.96
N LEU A 49 -4.47 -0.40 -13.98
CA LEU A 49 -5.00 0.94 -14.26
C LEU A 49 -6.32 0.88 -15.04
N ILE A 50 -7.42 1.16 -14.34
CA ILE A 50 -8.78 1.07 -14.89
C ILE A 50 -9.24 2.37 -15.56
N ALA A 51 -8.88 3.49 -14.97
CA ALA A 51 -9.28 4.82 -15.40
C ALA A 51 -8.31 5.88 -14.85
N ARG A 52 -8.34 7.06 -15.45
CA ARG A 52 -7.66 8.27 -14.95
C ARG A 52 -8.70 9.29 -14.55
N LEU A 53 -8.48 9.99 -13.44
CA LEU A 53 -9.33 11.08 -12.98
C LEU A 53 -8.54 12.39 -13.07
N ASP A 54 -9.01 13.30 -13.91
CA ASP A 54 -8.54 14.68 -13.98
C ASP A 54 -9.36 15.51 -13.00
N LEU A 55 -8.73 16.00 -11.94
CA LEU A 55 -9.38 16.74 -10.86
C LEU A 55 -9.71 18.18 -11.26
N ASP A 56 -10.88 18.67 -10.88
CA ASP A 56 -11.25 20.08 -11.09
C ASP A 56 -10.41 21.02 -10.20
N ASP A 57 -10.12 20.62 -8.96
CA ASP A 57 -9.21 21.33 -8.06
C ASP A 57 -7.95 20.49 -7.77
N PRO A 58 -6.86 20.67 -8.51
CA PRO A 58 -5.59 19.98 -8.24
C PRO A 58 -4.94 20.43 -6.93
N SER A 59 -5.38 21.54 -6.32
CA SER A 59 -4.85 22.05 -5.05
C SER A 59 -5.28 21.19 -3.86
N ALA A 60 -6.37 20.42 -3.99
CA ALA A 60 -6.84 19.49 -2.96
C ALA A 60 -5.95 18.25 -2.81
N VAL A 61 -5.04 17.99 -3.76
CA VAL A 61 -4.14 16.84 -3.74
C VAL A 61 -3.04 17.05 -2.70
N ARG A 62 -3.10 16.26 -1.62
CA ARG A 62 -2.01 16.19 -0.65
C ARG A 62 -0.84 15.39 -1.23
N LYS A 63 0.21 16.10 -1.65
CA LYS A 63 1.47 15.47 -2.05
C LYS A 63 2.22 15.02 -0.80
N ALA A 64 2.70 13.77 -0.82
CA ALA A 64 3.60 13.29 0.22
C ALA A 64 4.98 13.91 0.00
N GLU A 65 5.49 14.61 1.00
CA GLU A 65 6.86 15.12 0.99
C GLU A 65 7.81 14.06 1.56
N PRO A 66 8.96 13.78 0.90
CA PRO A 66 9.96 12.89 1.45
C PRO A 66 10.41 13.37 2.83
N PHE A 67 10.63 12.43 3.75
CA PHE A 67 11.22 12.78 5.04
C PHE A 67 12.71 13.11 4.85
N HIS A 68 13.10 14.36 5.15
CA HIS A 68 14.47 14.86 5.00
C HIS A 68 15.27 14.85 6.31
N GLY A 69 14.67 14.42 7.41
CA GLY A 69 15.36 14.33 8.70
C GLY A 69 16.19 13.06 8.84
N SER A 70 16.94 12.97 9.94
CA SER A 70 17.51 11.72 10.42
C SER A 70 16.60 11.12 11.49
N PHE A 71 16.55 9.79 11.55
CA PHE A 71 15.98 9.13 12.72
C PHE A 71 16.86 9.41 13.94
N PRO A 72 16.28 9.67 15.12
CA PRO A 72 17.06 9.79 16.34
C PRO A 72 17.82 8.48 16.59
N ILE A 73 18.96 8.56 17.28
CA ILE A 73 19.70 7.38 17.71
C ILE A 73 18.80 6.63 18.69
N LEU A 74 18.18 5.55 18.21
CA LEU A 74 17.45 4.62 19.06
C LEU A 74 18.49 3.92 19.94
N GLY A 75 18.26 3.96 21.25
CA GLY A 75 19.05 3.16 22.19
C GLY A 75 18.93 1.66 21.86
N PRO A 76 19.76 0.81 22.49
CA PRO A 76 19.63 -0.63 22.32
C PRO A 76 18.18 -1.07 22.56
N PRO A 77 17.63 -1.98 21.74
CA PRO A 77 16.24 -2.41 21.84
C PRO A 77 15.95 -2.88 23.26
N HIS A 78 15.05 -2.18 23.96
CA HIS A 78 14.63 -2.55 25.29
C HIS A 78 13.65 -3.73 25.16
N CYS A 79 14.13 -4.95 25.35
CA CYS A 79 13.24 -6.08 25.56
C CYS A 79 12.53 -5.87 26.90
N TYR A 80 11.26 -5.46 26.88
CA TYR A 80 10.42 -5.51 28.06
C TYR A 80 10.16 -6.99 28.38
N PHE A 81 10.93 -7.53 29.32
CA PHE A 81 10.63 -8.83 29.91
C PHE A 81 9.43 -8.61 30.84
N TRP A 82 8.27 -9.17 30.50
CA TRP A 82 7.10 -9.20 31.38
C TRP A 82 7.41 -10.19 32.53
N GLU A 83 8.08 -9.69 33.55
CA GLU A 83 8.62 -10.52 34.63
C GLU A 83 7.57 -10.69 35.75
N ASN A 84 6.52 -11.45 35.44
CA ASN A 84 5.68 -12.13 36.43
C ASN A 84 5.60 -13.63 36.12
N SER A 85 6.68 -14.21 35.62
CA SER A 85 6.91 -15.65 35.69
C SER A 85 8.40 -15.90 35.82
N SER A 86 8.79 -16.62 36.86
CA SER A 86 10.14 -16.87 37.35
C SER A 86 11.01 -17.77 36.45
N GLU A 87 10.87 -17.67 35.13
CA GLU A 87 11.71 -18.35 34.15
C GLU A 87 12.46 -17.31 33.33
N MET A 88 13.50 -16.74 33.96
CA MET A 88 14.52 -15.98 33.25
C MET A 88 15.11 -16.85 32.13
N CYS A 89 15.13 -16.33 30.90
CA CYS A 89 15.87 -16.92 29.80
C CYS A 89 17.36 -16.94 30.17
N GLY A 90 17.79 -18.06 30.76
CA GLY A 90 19.15 -18.29 31.16
C GLY A 90 20.07 -18.26 29.95
N LYS A 91 21.02 -17.31 29.97
CA LYS A 91 22.34 -17.42 29.34
C LYS A 91 22.35 -17.96 27.90
N HIS A 92 21.78 -17.24 26.93
CA HIS A 92 22.31 -17.33 25.57
C HIS A 92 22.99 -16.02 25.21
N LYS A 93 24.33 -16.10 25.13
CA LYS A 93 25.14 -15.11 24.43
C LYS A 93 24.51 -14.91 23.05
N CYS A 94 24.25 -13.66 22.69
CA CYS A 94 24.02 -13.27 21.31
C CYS A 94 25.29 -13.60 20.52
N GLY A 95 25.38 -14.85 20.07
CA GLY A 95 26.40 -15.35 19.16
C GLY A 95 25.89 -15.10 17.75
N SER A 96 26.68 -14.34 16.99
CA SER A 96 26.52 -14.12 15.56
C SER A 96 26.73 -15.43 14.80
N ASP A 97 25.71 -16.28 14.75
CA ASP A 97 25.66 -17.43 13.84
C ASP A 97 24.62 -17.14 12.75
N ASP A 98 25.05 -16.35 11.75
CA ASP A 98 24.33 -16.25 10.48
C ASP A 98 24.54 -17.56 9.69
N PRO A 99 23.49 -18.36 9.43
CA PRO A 99 23.61 -19.66 8.76
C PRO A 99 23.92 -19.56 7.25
N TYR A 100 24.09 -18.36 6.70
CA TYR A 100 24.22 -18.12 5.25
C TYR A 100 25.63 -17.67 4.80
N ARG A 101 26.70 -17.98 5.54
CA ARG A 101 28.06 -17.65 5.10
C ARG A 101 28.65 -18.71 4.17
N LEU A 102 28.75 -18.40 2.87
CA LEU A 102 29.43 -19.20 1.85
C LEU A 102 30.89 -19.49 2.26
N ARG A 103 31.27 -20.78 2.36
CA ARG A 103 32.68 -21.18 2.55
C ARG A 103 33.37 -21.38 1.19
N PRO A 104 34.56 -20.79 0.95
CA PRO A 104 35.37 -21.12 -0.22
C PRO A 104 35.92 -22.56 -0.07
N GLN A 105 35.75 -23.37 -1.10
CA GLN A 105 36.39 -24.69 -1.18
C GLN A 105 37.84 -24.50 -1.68
N HIS A 106 38.79 -25.14 -1.00
CA HIS A 106 40.17 -25.26 -1.43
C HIS A 106 40.50 -26.74 -1.62
#